data_AF-M5EQ49-F1
#
_entry.id   AF-M5EQ49-F1
#
_cell.length_a   1.000
_cell.length_b   1.000
_cell.length_c   1.000
_cell.angle_alpha   90.00
_cell.angle_beta   90.00
_cell.angle_gamma   90.00
#
_symmetry.space_group_name_H-M   'P 1'
#
loop_
_entity.id
_entity.type
_entity.pdbx_description
1 polymer ?
#
loop_
_entity_poly.entity_id
_entity_poly.type
_entity_poly.pdbx_seq_one_letter_code
_entity_poly.pdbx_strand_id
1 'polypeptide(L)'
;MHGLPREVRSWIYNFFYNEHSVAYLKIDAQLCIAAKGGSVKHYGLSSLRIGKPVAEQLEFMEGLLPCPELPYHMAMVELPSGRVADLHLFADNACVWLLFLDATAERDNRQRLQQKAYEMTLLQERERQLNEKLQSTNEALRQSQAGLSREYQRAESLLLNILPASIAERLKADEQIADNHAEVSVLFADIVGFTERARSVGAETTLAILNYFFKAADLLSERYGCEKIKTIGDCVMVVAGLPAARSDHAEALAHYALELRKAVKLERFAGQPLRLRIGIHSGPIVAGVIGKKRFAYDLWGETVNLAARIQTSAEPDEIRISDATHKLLGPDLTCDPLAETELRGTGRVQMWRLPA
;
A
#
# COMPACT_ATOMS: atom_id res chain seq x y z
N MET A 1 -41.48 34.18 -51.18
CA MET A 1 -40.26 34.27 -52.02
C MET A 1 -39.96 35.67 -52.56
N HIS A 2 -40.86 36.66 -52.49
CA HIS A 2 -40.48 38.04 -52.83
C HIS A 2 -39.64 38.67 -51.71
N GLY A 3 -38.50 39.28 -52.08
CA GLY A 3 -37.53 39.91 -51.17
C GLY A 3 -36.17 39.20 -51.06
N LEU A 4 -36.04 37.97 -51.57
CA LEU A 4 -34.78 37.21 -51.49
C LEU A 4 -33.88 37.45 -52.72
N PRO A 5 -32.54 37.54 -52.53
CA PRO A 5 -31.57 37.57 -53.63
C PRO A 5 -31.76 36.40 -54.60
N ARG A 6 -31.45 36.63 -55.87
CA ARG A 6 -31.68 35.65 -56.93
C ARG A 6 -30.90 34.34 -56.68
N GLU A 7 -29.66 34.41 -56.21
CA GLU A 7 -28.85 33.22 -55.91
C GLU A 7 -29.47 32.37 -54.79
N VAL A 8 -29.96 33.01 -53.72
CA VAL A 8 -30.60 32.32 -52.60
C VAL A 8 -31.90 31.66 -53.04
N ARG A 9 -32.71 32.32 -53.89
CA ARG A 9 -33.93 31.71 -54.45
C ARG A 9 -33.62 30.51 -55.34
N SER A 10 -32.60 30.63 -56.20
CA SER A 10 -32.17 29.53 -57.05
C SER A 10 -31.60 28.37 -56.24
N TRP A 11 -30.85 28.63 -55.17
CA TRP A 11 -30.35 27.59 -54.27
C TRP A 11 -31.49 26.89 -53.52
N ILE A 12 -32.42 27.63 -52.92
CA ILE A 12 -33.60 27.04 -52.24
C ILE A 12 -34.42 26.20 -53.23
N TYR A 13 -34.70 26.73 -54.43
CA TYR A 13 -35.44 25.99 -55.45
C TYR A 13 -34.71 24.70 -55.86
N ASN A 14 -33.39 24.76 -56.07
CA ASN A 14 -32.59 23.60 -56.41
C ASN A 14 -32.47 22.60 -55.24
N PHE A 15 -32.38 23.06 -54.00
CA PHE A 15 -32.35 22.22 -52.80
C PHE A 15 -33.64 21.38 -52.70
N PHE A 16 -34.80 22.04 -52.78
CA PHE A 16 -36.10 21.33 -52.73
C PHE A 16 -36.39 20.48 -53.96
N TYR A 17 -35.90 20.84 -55.15
CA TYR A 17 -36.22 20.13 -56.40
C TYR A 17 -35.22 19.03 -56.76
N ASN A 18 -33.94 19.17 -56.40
CA ASN A 18 -32.88 18.21 -56.74
C ASN A 18 -32.50 17.28 -55.58
N GLU A 19 -32.60 17.71 -54.31
CA GLU A 19 -32.30 16.82 -53.17
C GLU A 19 -33.53 16.03 -52.71
N HIS A 20 -34.73 16.59 -52.85
CA HIS A 20 -35.98 15.89 -52.59
C HIS A 20 -36.69 15.59 -53.90
N SER A 21 -36.77 14.31 -54.27
CA SER A 21 -37.49 13.89 -55.48
C SER A 21 -38.98 14.20 -55.38
N VAL A 22 -39.46 15.38 -55.79
CA VAL A 22 -40.88 15.74 -55.59
C VAL A 22 -41.80 14.98 -56.54
N ALA A 23 -42.90 14.42 -56.02
CA ALA A 23 -44.01 13.92 -56.83
C ALA A 23 -45.33 14.52 -56.37
N TYR A 24 -46.34 14.51 -57.24
CA TYR A 24 -47.67 15.01 -56.90
C TYR A 24 -48.78 14.16 -57.48
N LEU A 25 -49.93 14.17 -56.79
CA LEU A 25 -51.22 13.73 -57.28
C LEU A 25 -52.22 14.88 -57.16
N LYS A 26 -53.01 15.10 -58.20
CA LYS A 26 -54.18 15.97 -58.17
C LYS A 26 -55.40 15.09 -58.02
N ILE A 27 -56.18 15.34 -56.99
CA ILE A 27 -57.41 14.61 -56.64
C ILE A 27 -58.59 15.54 -56.92
N ASP A 28 -59.58 15.06 -57.68
CA ASP A 28 -60.78 15.83 -57.99
C ASP A 28 -61.84 15.77 -56.87
N ALA A 29 -62.96 16.48 -57.07
CA ALA A 29 -64.08 16.51 -56.14
C ALA A 29 -64.77 15.14 -55.96
N GLN A 30 -64.54 14.18 -56.86
CA GLN A 30 -65.01 12.80 -56.77
C GLN A 30 -63.97 11.87 -56.11
N LEU A 31 -62.92 12.43 -55.51
CA LEU A 31 -61.82 11.71 -54.85
C LEU A 31 -61.05 10.77 -55.79
N CYS A 32 -61.08 11.06 -57.09
CA CYS A 32 -60.35 10.32 -58.12
C CYS A 32 -59.05 11.04 -58.49
N ILE A 33 -58.04 10.27 -58.91
CA ILE A 33 -56.77 10.84 -59.39
C ILE A 33 -57.04 11.53 -60.73
N ALA A 34 -57.08 12.85 -60.74
CA ALA A 34 -57.25 13.67 -61.94
C ALA A 34 -55.93 13.86 -62.71
N ALA A 35 -54.80 13.94 -62.00
CA ALA A 35 -53.47 14.01 -62.61
C ALA A 35 -52.40 13.47 -61.66
N LYS A 36 -51.27 13.05 -62.23
CA LYS A 36 -50.05 12.69 -61.49
C LYS A 36 -48.81 13.18 -62.22
N GLY A 37 -47.77 13.57 -61.49
CA GLY A 37 -46.54 14.07 -62.10
C GLY A 37 -45.38 14.22 -61.13
N GLY A 38 -44.26 14.72 -61.64
CA GLY A 38 -42.97 14.69 -60.93
C GLY A 38 -42.37 13.28 -60.89
N SER A 39 -41.65 12.97 -59.82
CA SER A 39 -40.90 11.73 -59.62
C SER A 39 -41.77 10.55 -59.15
N VAL A 40 -42.97 10.37 -59.71
CA VAL A 40 -43.94 9.33 -59.29
C VAL A 40 -43.33 7.91 -59.35
N LYS A 41 -42.42 7.66 -60.30
CA LYS A 41 -41.68 6.39 -60.42
C LYS A 41 -40.75 6.13 -59.25
N HIS A 42 -40.11 7.18 -58.72
CA HIS A 42 -39.16 7.13 -57.60
C HIS A 42 -39.80 6.54 -56.34
N TYR A 43 -41.09 6.83 -56.15
CA TYR A 43 -41.89 6.37 -55.02
C TYR A 43 -42.61 5.04 -55.25
N GLY A 44 -42.46 4.42 -56.42
CA GLY A 44 -43.16 3.18 -56.77
C GLY A 44 -44.62 3.38 -57.18
N LEU A 45 -45.06 4.62 -57.43
CA LEU A 45 -46.45 4.98 -57.69
C LEU A 45 -46.80 4.98 -59.21
N SER A 46 -45.97 4.31 -60.01
CA SER A 46 -46.13 4.23 -61.48
C SER A 46 -47.43 3.58 -61.90
N SER A 47 -47.93 2.63 -61.11
CA SER A 47 -49.14 1.85 -61.33
C SER A 47 -50.45 2.63 -61.11
N LEU A 48 -50.39 3.82 -60.48
CA LEU A 48 -51.58 4.64 -60.24
C LEU A 48 -52.31 5.00 -61.54
N ARG A 49 -53.61 4.80 -61.57
CA ARG A 49 -54.49 5.05 -62.72
C ARG A 49 -55.26 6.35 -62.52
N ILE A 50 -55.22 7.21 -63.53
CA ILE A 50 -56.02 8.43 -63.61
C ILE A 50 -57.50 8.04 -63.78
N GLY A 51 -58.41 8.79 -63.15
CA GLY A 51 -59.86 8.56 -63.18
C GLY A 51 -60.34 7.43 -62.27
N LYS A 52 -59.48 6.91 -61.39
CA LYS A 52 -59.83 5.91 -60.37
C LYS A 52 -59.73 6.51 -58.97
N PRO A 53 -60.53 6.04 -58.00
CA PRO A 53 -60.47 6.52 -56.62
C PRO A 53 -59.06 6.40 -56.06
N VAL A 54 -58.59 7.43 -55.35
CA VAL A 54 -57.24 7.43 -54.79
C VAL A 54 -57.13 6.49 -53.58
N ALA A 55 -58.19 6.36 -52.77
CA ALA A 55 -58.24 5.48 -51.60
C ALA A 55 -58.13 3.98 -51.98
N GLU A 56 -58.62 3.57 -53.15
CA GLU A 56 -58.47 2.20 -53.66
C GLU A 56 -57.04 1.87 -54.13
N GLN A 57 -56.21 2.89 -54.32
CA GLN A 57 -54.88 2.74 -54.93
C GLN A 57 -53.74 3.13 -53.98
N LEU A 58 -54.05 3.85 -52.91
CA LEU A 58 -53.13 4.24 -51.84
C LEU A 58 -53.81 3.95 -50.50
N GLU A 59 -53.46 2.80 -49.90
CA GLU A 59 -54.05 2.33 -48.63
C GLU A 59 -53.92 3.37 -47.52
N PHE A 60 -52.78 4.08 -47.43
CA PHE A 60 -52.57 5.11 -46.42
C PHE A 60 -53.47 6.34 -46.61
N MET A 61 -54.21 6.48 -47.72
CA MET A 61 -55.22 7.53 -47.93
C MET A 61 -56.64 7.06 -47.61
N GLU A 62 -56.83 5.76 -47.36
CA GLU A 62 -58.09 5.20 -46.92
C GLU A 62 -58.44 5.74 -45.52
N GLY A 63 -59.67 6.24 -45.36
CA GLY A 63 -60.13 6.86 -44.10
C GLY A 63 -59.68 8.30 -43.84
N LEU A 64 -58.71 8.82 -44.61
CA LEU A 64 -58.27 10.22 -44.53
C LEU A 64 -59.03 11.15 -45.49
N LEU A 65 -59.69 10.60 -46.51
CA LEU A 65 -60.42 11.38 -47.51
C LEU A 65 -61.95 11.30 -47.33
N PRO A 66 -62.68 12.41 -47.51
CA PRO A 66 -62.16 13.77 -47.75
C PRO A 66 -61.49 14.35 -46.48
N CYS A 67 -60.32 14.98 -46.62
CA CYS A 67 -59.61 15.58 -45.48
C CYS A 67 -60.45 16.72 -44.89
N PRO A 68 -60.74 16.71 -43.58
CA PRO A 68 -61.59 17.72 -42.96
C PRO A 68 -60.89 19.09 -42.80
N GLU A 69 -59.57 19.11 -42.66
CA GLU A 69 -58.76 20.33 -42.53
C GLU A 69 -57.59 20.31 -43.52
N LEU A 70 -57.51 21.33 -44.39
CA LEU A 70 -56.41 21.55 -45.32
C LEU A 70 -55.82 22.96 -45.08
N PRO A 71 -54.49 23.13 -45.06
CA PRO A 71 -53.47 22.14 -45.42
C PRO A 71 -53.23 21.06 -44.36
N TYR A 72 -52.91 19.84 -44.80
CA TYR A 72 -52.59 18.70 -43.93
C TYR A 72 -51.19 18.16 -44.23
N HIS A 73 -50.50 17.65 -43.21
CA HIS A 73 -49.14 17.14 -43.34
C HIS A 73 -48.97 15.82 -42.59
N MET A 74 -48.44 14.81 -43.26
CA MET A 74 -48.03 13.54 -42.67
C MET A 74 -46.53 13.36 -42.87
N ALA A 75 -45.79 13.34 -41.78
CA ALA A 75 -44.35 13.15 -41.82
C ALA A 75 -43.98 11.67 -41.96
N MET A 76 -42.94 11.39 -42.73
CA MET A 76 -42.25 10.10 -42.81
C MET A 76 -43.15 8.90 -43.15
N VAL A 77 -43.97 9.05 -44.18
CA VAL A 77 -44.83 7.98 -44.68
C VAL A 77 -44.02 7.03 -45.55
N GLU A 78 -44.05 5.74 -45.22
CA GLU A 78 -43.41 4.71 -46.01
C GLU A 78 -44.25 4.38 -47.25
N LEU A 79 -43.59 4.38 -48.40
CA LEU A 79 -44.21 4.20 -49.71
C LEU A 79 -43.87 2.82 -50.27
N PRO A 80 -44.64 2.32 -51.26
CA PRO A 80 -44.47 0.95 -51.78
C PRO A 80 -43.07 0.63 -52.33
N SER A 81 -42.28 1.66 -52.66
CA SER A 81 -40.88 1.52 -53.08
C SER A 81 -39.89 1.23 -51.94
N GLY A 82 -40.34 1.27 -50.68
CA GLY A 82 -39.48 1.26 -49.48
C GLY A 82 -38.86 2.62 -49.13
N ARG A 83 -39.13 3.65 -49.96
CA ARG A 83 -38.76 5.04 -49.66
C ARG A 83 -39.76 5.67 -48.70
N VAL A 84 -39.32 6.76 -48.09
CA VAL A 84 -40.12 7.54 -47.16
C VAL A 84 -40.31 8.94 -47.68
N ALA A 85 -41.51 9.49 -47.53
CA ALA A 85 -41.80 10.86 -47.92
C ALA A 85 -42.65 11.58 -46.88
N ASP A 86 -42.44 12.89 -46.78
CA ASP A 86 -43.37 13.79 -46.13
C ASP A 86 -44.49 14.11 -47.13
N LEU A 87 -45.72 13.84 -46.72
CA LEU A 87 -46.92 14.01 -47.53
C LEU A 87 -47.62 15.30 -47.14
N HIS A 88 -47.82 16.20 -48.09
CA HIS A 88 -48.51 17.45 -47.87
C HIS A 88 -49.75 17.56 -48.74
N LEU A 89 -50.89 17.87 -48.13
CA LEU A 89 -52.15 18.06 -48.81
C LEU A 89 -52.59 19.52 -48.75
N PHE A 90 -53.03 20.06 -49.88
CA PHE A 90 -53.53 21.44 -49.98
C PHE A 90 -54.80 21.48 -50.86
N ALA A 91 -55.75 22.33 -50.50
CA ALA A 91 -56.92 22.60 -51.34
C ALA A 91 -56.60 23.64 -52.41
N ASP A 92 -57.07 23.41 -53.63
CA ASP A 92 -57.05 24.37 -54.74
C ASP A 92 -58.35 24.24 -55.53
N ASN A 93 -59.24 25.23 -55.37
CA ASN A 93 -60.60 25.21 -55.92
C ASN A 93 -61.38 23.94 -55.50
N ALA A 94 -61.86 23.15 -56.45
CA ALA A 94 -62.59 21.90 -56.21
C ALA A 94 -61.66 20.66 -56.20
N CYS A 95 -60.34 20.84 -56.04
CA CYS A 95 -59.36 19.77 -56.08
C CYS A 95 -58.46 19.78 -54.83
N VAL A 96 -57.91 18.61 -54.50
CA VAL A 96 -56.87 18.45 -53.47
C VAL A 96 -55.57 18.04 -54.13
N TRP A 97 -54.49 18.74 -53.80
CA TRP A 97 -53.14 18.39 -54.22
C TRP A 97 -52.45 17.62 -53.12
N LEU A 98 -51.95 16.42 -53.43
CA LEU A 98 -51.11 15.62 -52.55
C LEU A 98 -49.69 15.65 -53.08
N LEU A 99 -48.78 16.26 -52.34
CA LEU A 99 -47.35 16.37 -52.63
C LEU A 99 -46.56 15.34 -51.81
N PHE A 100 -45.55 14.76 -52.43
CA PHE A 100 -44.61 13.82 -51.84
C PHE A 100 -43.22 14.46 -51.86
N LEU A 101 -42.61 14.65 -50.70
CA LEU A 101 -41.24 15.15 -50.56
C LEU A 101 -40.36 14.05 -49.97
N ASP A 102 -39.29 13.65 -50.67
CA ASP A 102 -38.48 12.49 -50.26
C ASP A 102 -37.80 12.79 -48.93
N ALA A 103 -38.12 12.00 -47.91
CA ALA A 103 -37.58 12.10 -46.56
C ALA A 103 -36.75 10.86 -46.20
N THR A 104 -36.33 10.06 -47.19
CA THR A 104 -35.61 8.80 -46.98
C THR A 104 -34.23 9.05 -46.36
N ALA A 105 -33.50 10.06 -46.84
CA ALA A 105 -32.18 10.40 -46.29
C ALA A 105 -32.28 10.88 -44.82
N GLU A 106 -33.33 11.63 -44.50
CA GLU A 106 -33.66 12.13 -43.16
C GLU A 106 -34.01 10.98 -42.22
N ARG A 107 -34.83 10.01 -42.66
CA ARG A 107 -35.13 8.78 -41.91
C ARG A 107 -33.86 8.00 -41.60
N ASP A 108 -33.05 7.72 -42.61
CA ASP A 108 -31.83 6.91 -42.47
C ASP A 108 -30.83 7.57 -41.53
N ASN A 109 -30.66 8.90 -41.65
CA ASN A 109 -29.78 9.65 -40.75
C ASN A 109 -30.33 9.65 -39.32
N ARG A 110 -31.64 9.81 -39.13
CA ARG A 110 -32.29 9.74 -37.81
C ARG A 110 -32.10 8.37 -37.16
N GLN A 111 -32.26 7.28 -37.92
CA GLN A 111 -32.03 5.91 -37.41
C GLN A 111 -30.56 5.68 -37.03
N ARG A 112 -29.61 6.09 -37.88
CA ARG A 112 -28.17 5.97 -37.57
C ARG A 112 -27.77 6.76 -36.33
N LEU A 113 -28.31 7.97 -36.15
CA LEU A 113 -28.07 8.79 -34.97
C LEU A 113 -28.65 8.13 -33.72
N GLN A 114 -29.88 7.60 -33.78
CA GLN A 114 -30.50 6.87 -32.68
C GLN A 114 -29.70 5.63 -32.29
N GLN A 115 -29.25 4.84 -33.27
CA GLN A 115 -28.43 3.65 -33.02
C GLN A 115 -27.09 4.03 -32.36
N LYS A 116 -26.38 5.02 -32.90
CA LYS A 116 -25.12 5.50 -32.32
C LYS A 116 -25.30 6.04 -30.91
N ALA A 117 -26.38 6.78 -30.65
CA ALA A 117 -26.69 7.30 -29.32
C ALA A 117 -26.92 6.15 -28.30
N TYR A 118 -27.61 5.09 -28.73
CA TYR A 118 -27.83 3.90 -27.90
C TYR A 118 -26.53 3.16 -27.59
N GLU A 119 -25.69 2.90 -28.60
CA GLU A 119 -24.39 2.26 -28.43
C GLU A 119 -23.45 3.07 -27.51
N MET A 120 -23.44 4.40 -27.68
CA MET A 120 -22.65 5.29 -26.82
C MET A 120 -23.09 5.23 -25.35
N THR A 121 -24.41 5.20 -25.12
CA THR A 121 -24.96 5.09 -23.76
C THR A 121 -24.54 3.77 -23.10
N LEU A 122 -24.59 2.67 -23.85
CA LEU A 122 -24.17 1.36 -23.36
C LEU A 122 -22.66 1.32 -23.04
N LEU A 123 -21.83 1.94 -23.87
CA LEU A 123 -20.39 2.04 -23.64
C LEU A 123 -20.06 2.87 -22.41
N GLN A 124 -20.72 4.02 -22.22
CA GLN A 124 -20.54 4.87 -21.04
C GLN A 124 -20.90 4.14 -19.75
N GLU A 125 -21.98 3.37 -19.73
CA GLU A 125 -22.35 2.58 -18.56
C GLU A 125 -21.32 1.50 -18.24
N ARG A 126 -20.81 0.82 -19.28
CA ARG A 126 -19.77 -0.21 -19.09
C ARG A 126 -18.44 0.39 -18.63
N GLU A 127 -18.06 1.55 -19.15
CA GLU A 127 -16.88 2.28 -18.70
C GLU A 127 -17.01 2.71 -17.25
N ARG A 128 -18.18 3.23 -16.85
CA ARG A 128 -18.48 3.59 -15.45
C ARG A 128 -18.32 2.38 -14.52
N GLN A 129 -18.92 1.25 -14.87
CA GLN A 129 -18.82 0.01 -14.07
C GLN A 129 -17.38 -0.49 -13.96
N LEU A 130 -16.60 -0.42 -15.05
CA LEU A 130 -15.18 -0.77 -15.03
C LEU A 130 -14.37 0.16 -14.13
N ASN A 131 -14.64 1.47 -14.19
CA ASN A 131 -13.97 2.46 -13.35
C ASN A 131 -14.29 2.26 -11.86
N GLU A 132 -15.54 2.00 -11.51
CA GLU A 132 -15.95 1.69 -10.12
C GLU A 132 -15.27 0.39 -9.63
N LYS A 133 -15.22 -0.65 -10.47
CA LYS A 133 -14.54 -1.90 -10.15
C LYS A 133 -13.03 -1.71 -10.00
N LEU A 134 -12.41 -0.88 -10.84
CA LEU A 134 -10.99 -0.56 -10.76
C LEU A 134 -10.67 0.22 -9.47
N GLN A 135 -11.50 1.20 -9.11
CA GLN A 135 -11.36 1.97 -7.88
C GLN A 135 -11.45 1.08 -6.63
N SER A 136 -12.51 0.29 -6.51
CA SER A 136 -12.68 -0.65 -5.39
C SER A 136 -11.54 -1.68 -5.29
N THR A 137 -11.08 -2.22 -6.42
CA THR A 137 -9.93 -3.14 -6.44
C THR A 137 -8.64 -2.45 -5.99
N ASN A 138 -8.38 -1.23 -6.45
CA ASN A 138 -7.23 -0.44 -6.04
C ASN A 138 -7.27 -0.10 -4.55
N GLU A 139 -8.43 0.23 -4.00
CA GLU A 139 -8.61 0.49 -2.57
C GLU A 139 -8.35 -0.77 -1.74
N ALA A 140 -8.90 -1.92 -2.13
CA ALA A 140 -8.65 -3.19 -1.47
C ALA A 140 -7.15 -3.57 -1.52
N LEU A 141 -6.50 -3.36 -2.67
CA LEU A 141 -5.06 -3.60 -2.83
C LEU A 141 -4.24 -2.69 -1.90
N ARG A 142 -4.56 -1.40 -1.83
CA ARG A 142 -3.89 -0.45 -0.91
C ARG A 142 -4.06 -0.85 0.55
N GLN A 143 -5.26 -1.28 0.95
CA GLN A 143 -5.51 -1.77 2.31
C GLN A 143 -4.69 -3.02 2.61
N SER A 144 -4.63 -3.96 1.68
CA SER A 144 -3.81 -5.17 1.81
C SER A 144 -2.32 -4.85 1.92
N GLN A 145 -1.80 -3.94 1.08
CA GLN A 145 -0.41 -3.47 1.14
C GLN A 145 -0.09 -2.79 2.47
N ALA A 146 -0.98 -1.92 2.96
CA ALA A 146 -0.81 -1.27 4.26
C ALA A 146 -0.82 -2.28 5.41
N GLY A 147 -1.70 -3.29 5.36
CA GLY A 147 -1.71 -4.40 6.32
C GLY A 147 -0.42 -5.18 6.32
N LEU A 148 0.05 -5.60 5.14
CA LEU A 148 1.30 -6.35 4.98
C LEU A 148 2.51 -5.54 5.48
N SER A 149 2.56 -4.24 5.18
CA SER A 149 3.65 -3.36 5.63
C SER A 149 3.70 -3.24 7.15
N ARG A 150 2.54 -3.18 7.83
CA ARG A 150 2.50 -3.13 9.31
C ARG A 150 2.98 -4.43 9.93
N GLU A 151 2.52 -5.56 9.41
CA GLU A 151 2.98 -6.88 9.88
C GLU A 151 4.48 -7.07 9.63
N TYR A 152 4.98 -6.62 8.48
CA TYR A 152 6.41 -6.64 8.17
C TYR A 152 7.23 -5.81 9.17
N GLN A 153 6.85 -4.56 9.41
CA GLN A 153 7.52 -3.68 10.39
C GLN A 153 7.49 -4.26 11.80
N ARG A 154 6.37 -4.89 12.20
CA ARG A 154 6.24 -5.53 13.50
C ARG A 154 7.16 -6.75 13.62
N ALA A 155 7.21 -7.60 12.59
CA ALA A 155 8.10 -8.75 12.56
C ALA A 155 9.57 -8.32 12.59
N GLU A 156 9.93 -7.28 11.85
CA GLU A 156 11.28 -6.71 11.81
C GLU A 156 11.71 -6.14 13.16
N SER A 157 10.86 -5.32 13.79
CA SER A 157 11.15 -4.79 15.13
C SER A 157 11.33 -5.89 16.17
N LEU A 158 10.51 -6.95 16.13
CA LEU A 158 10.66 -8.09 17.05
C LEU A 158 11.95 -8.86 16.82
N LEU A 159 12.39 -9.02 15.57
CA LEU A 159 13.66 -9.66 15.25
C LEU A 159 14.85 -8.82 15.78
N LEU A 160 14.80 -7.50 15.58
CA LEU A 160 15.83 -6.58 16.04
C LEU A 160 15.88 -6.42 17.57
N ASN A 161 14.80 -6.74 18.28
CA ASN A 161 14.80 -6.81 19.74
C ASN A 161 15.54 -8.06 20.29
N ILE A 162 15.83 -9.05 19.43
CA ILE A 162 16.46 -10.32 19.82
C ILE A 162 17.89 -10.42 19.29
N LEU A 163 18.14 -9.86 18.10
CA LEU A 163 19.41 -9.95 17.41
C LEU A 163 19.89 -8.56 17.00
N PRO A 164 21.20 -8.29 17.08
CA PRO A 164 21.77 -7.07 16.50
C PRO A 164 21.45 -6.97 15.00
N ALA A 165 21.25 -5.75 14.50
CA ALA A 165 20.79 -5.53 13.12
C ALA A 165 21.67 -6.21 12.06
N SER A 166 23.00 -6.13 12.19
CA SER A 166 23.93 -6.79 11.26
C SER A 166 23.83 -8.32 11.28
N ILE A 167 23.51 -8.90 12.44
CA ILE A 167 23.32 -10.35 12.61
C ILE A 167 21.95 -10.76 12.04
N ALA A 168 20.92 -9.95 12.26
CA ALA A 168 19.59 -10.18 11.71
C ALA A 168 19.57 -10.19 10.18
N GLU A 169 20.28 -9.25 9.53
CA GLU A 169 20.38 -9.21 8.06
C GLU A 169 21.09 -10.44 7.48
N ARG A 170 22.20 -10.86 8.09
CA ARG A 170 22.91 -12.09 7.68
C ARG A 170 22.03 -13.34 7.86
N LEU A 171 21.26 -13.39 8.93
CA LEU A 171 20.32 -14.50 9.17
C LEU A 171 19.18 -14.51 8.15
N LYS A 172 18.65 -13.35 7.75
CA LYS A 172 17.67 -13.23 6.65
C LYS A 172 18.23 -13.72 5.31
N ALA A 173 19.55 -13.63 5.11
CA ALA A 173 20.25 -14.13 3.93
C ALA A 173 20.61 -15.64 4.01
N ASP A 174 20.12 -16.36 5.03
CA ASP A 174 20.40 -17.78 5.29
C ASP A 174 21.90 -18.08 5.47
N GLU A 175 22.66 -17.09 5.95
CA GLU A 175 24.09 -17.23 6.25
C GLU A 175 24.32 -17.95 7.58
N GLN A 176 25.33 -18.82 7.64
CA GLN A 176 25.80 -19.38 8.90
C GLN A 176 26.63 -18.35 9.67
N ILE A 177 26.10 -17.88 10.80
CA ILE A 177 26.74 -16.87 11.64
C ILE A 177 27.61 -17.55 12.70
N ALA A 178 28.92 -17.56 12.45
CA ALA A 178 29.95 -18.01 13.37
C ALA A 178 31.22 -17.18 13.13
N ASP A 179 31.38 -16.11 13.92
CA ASP A 179 32.43 -15.11 13.73
C ASP A 179 33.49 -15.24 14.84
N ASN A 180 34.75 -15.21 14.44
CA ASN A 180 35.87 -15.12 15.37
C ASN A 180 36.23 -13.65 15.57
N HIS A 181 36.28 -13.21 16.82
CA HIS A 181 36.70 -11.85 17.16
C HIS A 181 37.96 -11.89 18.00
N ALA A 182 39.01 -11.25 17.51
CA ALA A 182 40.34 -11.30 18.12
C ALA A 182 40.39 -10.56 19.46
N GLU A 183 39.64 -9.47 19.60
CA GLU A 183 39.69 -8.60 20.76
C GLU A 183 38.32 -7.99 21.06
N VAL A 184 37.77 -8.37 22.21
CA VAL A 184 36.53 -7.82 22.76
C VAL A 184 36.70 -7.66 24.27
N SER A 185 35.84 -6.87 24.91
CA SER A 185 35.70 -6.87 26.37
C SER A 185 34.35 -7.45 26.77
N VAL A 186 34.36 -8.35 27.75
CA VAL A 186 33.16 -9.02 28.28
C VAL A 186 32.99 -8.64 29.74
N LEU A 187 31.78 -8.21 30.09
CA LEU A 187 31.36 -7.85 31.43
C LEU A 187 30.30 -8.83 31.93
N PHE A 188 30.48 -9.30 33.17
CA PHE A 188 29.43 -9.95 33.95
C PHE A 188 29.10 -9.07 35.15
N ALA A 189 27.81 -8.86 35.42
CA ALA A 189 27.33 -8.12 36.59
C ALA A 189 26.19 -8.87 37.29
N ASP A 190 26.35 -9.13 38.58
CA ASP A 190 25.48 -9.99 39.39
C ASP A 190 24.99 -9.28 40.65
N ILE A 191 23.76 -9.57 41.09
CA ILE A 191 23.17 -8.95 42.27
C ILE A 191 23.63 -9.67 43.54
N VAL A 192 24.28 -8.92 44.43
CA VAL A 192 24.76 -9.46 45.70
C VAL A 192 23.59 -9.98 46.55
N GLY A 193 23.67 -11.27 46.90
CA GLY A 193 22.74 -11.94 47.81
C GLY A 193 21.33 -12.10 47.23
N PHE A 194 21.18 -12.11 45.90
CA PHE A 194 19.87 -12.14 45.26
C PHE A 194 18.99 -13.29 45.73
N THR A 195 19.50 -14.53 45.72
CA THR A 195 18.70 -15.71 46.08
C THR A 195 18.15 -15.63 47.50
N GLU A 196 18.93 -15.15 48.47
CA GLU A 196 18.49 -15.00 49.85
C GLU A 196 17.44 -13.89 49.98
N ARG A 197 17.71 -12.73 49.36
CA ARG A 197 16.80 -11.57 49.40
C ARG A 197 15.48 -11.86 48.69
N ALA A 198 15.51 -12.56 47.56
CA ALA A 198 14.33 -12.97 46.81
C ALA A 198 13.43 -13.95 47.58
N ARG A 199 13.97 -14.71 48.55
CA ARG A 199 13.14 -15.53 49.45
C ARG A 199 12.46 -14.70 50.54
N SER A 200 13.08 -13.58 50.93
CA SER A 200 12.55 -12.68 51.96
C SER A 200 11.50 -11.70 51.45
N VAL A 201 11.38 -11.53 50.13
CA VAL A 201 10.38 -10.66 49.51
C VAL A 201 9.55 -11.42 48.48
N GLY A 202 8.33 -10.97 48.21
CA GLY A 202 7.45 -11.64 47.25
C GLY A 202 7.97 -11.63 45.81
N ALA A 203 7.35 -12.45 44.96
CA ALA A 203 7.70 -12.55 43.54
C ALA A 203 7.58 -11.21 42.79
N GLU A 204 6.56 -10.41 43.12
CA GLU A 204 6.34 -9.10 42.50
C GLU A 204 7.51 -8.13 42.76
N THR A 205 7.93 -7.99 44.02
CA THR A 205 9.09 -7.16 44.39
C THR A 205 10.37 -7.67 43.76
N THR A 206 10.58 -9.00 43.76
CA THR A 206 11.75 -9.62 43.12
C THR A 206 11.81 -9.30 41.63
N LEU A 207 10.68 -9.43 40.91
CA LEU A 207 10.59 -9.10 39.49
C LEU A 207 10.78 -7.60 39.23
N ALA A 208 10.27 -6.73 40.10
CA ALA A 208 10.47 -5.28 39.98
C ALA A 208 11.96 -4.91 40.05
N ILE A 209 12.72 -5.54 40.95
CA ILE A 209 14.17 -5.32 41.09
C ILE A 209 14.95 -5.85 39.89
N LEU A 210 14.62 -7.05 39.40
CA LEU A 210 15.23 -7.58 38.18
C LEU A 210 14.97 -6.65 36.98
N ASN A 211 13.72 -6.22 36.81
CA ASN A 211 13.35 -5.29 35.73
C ASN A 211 14.08 -3.95 35.86
N TYR A 212 14.24 -3.41 37.06
CA TYR A 212 15.00 -2.18 37.29
C TYR A 212 16.47 -2.34 36.88
N PHE A 213 17.11 -3.43 37.33
CA PHE A 213 18.50 -3.74 37.00
C PHE A 213 18.71 -3.93 35.50
N PHE A 214 17.89 -4.76 34.85
CA PHE A 214 18.04 -5.04 33.42
C PHE A 214 17.71 -3.84 32.54
N LYS A 215 16.74 -2.99 32.93
CA LYS A 215 16.48 -1.73 32.22
C LYS A 215 17.65 -0.75 32.33
N ALA A 216 18.30 -0.66 33.49
CA ALA A 216 19.51 0.15 33.63
C ALA A 216 20.63 -0.39 32.72
N ALA A 217 20.79 -1.72 32.66
CA ALA A 217 21.76 -2.36 31.78
C ALA A 217 21.46 -2.10 30.29
N ASP A 218 20.19 -2.14 29.87
CA ASP A 218 19.75 -1.84 28.50
C ASP A 218 20.04 -0.39 28.10
N LEU A 219 19.64 0.57 28.94
CA LEU A 219 19.86 1.99 28.69
C LEU A 219 21.35 2.32 28.55
N LEU A 220 22.19 1.72 29.40
CA LEU A 220 23.64 1.92 29.33
C LEU A 220 24.26 1.21 28.12
N SER A 221 23.66 0.11 27.65
CA SER A 221 24.15 -0.61 26.47
C SER A 221 24.00 0.27 25.24
N GLU A 222 22.84 0.92 25.09
CA GLU A 222 22.59 1.94 24.06
C GLU A 222 23.55 3.14 24.19
N ARG A 223 23.71 3.69 25.41
CA ARG A 223 24.55 4.87 25.65
C ARG A 223 26.02 4.65 25.31
N TYR A 224 26.57 3.50 25.71
CA TYR A 224 27.99 3.21 25.53
C TYR A 224 28.27 2.42 24.25
N GLY A 225 27.27 2.10 23.42
CA GLY A 225 27.46 1.25 22.25
C GLY A 225 27.98 -0.14 22.60
N CYS A 226 27.46 -0.70 23.69
CA CYS A 226 27.71 -2.07 24.14
C CYS A 226 26.51 -2.95 23.80
N GLU A 227 26.70 -4.25 23.73
CA GLU A 227 25.65 -5.22 23.40
C GLU A 227 25.33 -6.09 24.62
N LYS A 228 24.06 -6.13 25.02
CA LYS A 228 23.59 -7.03 26.08
C LYS A 228 23.30 -8.40 25.47
N ILE A 229 24.16 -9.38 25.74
CA ILE A 229 24.06 -10.73 25.15
C ILE A 229 22.91 -11.51 25.77
N LYS A 230 22.90 -11.63 27.10
CA LYS A 230 21.89 -12.42 27.82
C LYS A 230 21.85 -12.11 29.30
N THR A 231 20.76 -12.56 29.92
CA THR A 231 20.59 -12.64 31.37
C THR A 231 20.72 -14.08 31.83
N ILE A 232 21.42 -14.32 32.94
CA ILE A 232 21.62 -15.65 33.55
C ILE A 232 21.19 -15.55 35.01
N GLY A 233 19.92 -15.85 35.31
CA GLY A 233 19.35 -15.59 36.62
C GLY A 233 19.32 -14.09 36.90
N ASP A 234 19.99 -13.65 37.96
CA ASP A 234 20.18 -12.26 38.37
C ASP A 234 21.47 -11.61 37.83
N CYS A 235 22.20 -12.33 36.98
CA CYS A 235 23.39 -11.83 36.31
C CYS A 235 23.09 -11.35 34.89
N VAL A 236 23.78 -10.30 34.45
CA VAL A 236 23.75 -9.80 33.06
C VAL A 236 25.14 -9.94 32.43
N MET A 237 25.15 -10.37 31.17
CA MET A 237 26.35 -10.47 30.33
C MET A 237 26.30 -9.40 29.24
N VAL A 238 27.31 -8.55 29.19
CA VAL A 238 27.43 -7.43 28.24
C VAL A 238 28.79 -7.49 27.56
N VAL A 239 28.84 -7.12 26.29
CA VAL A 239 30.08 -7.10 25.50
C VAL A 239 30.26 -5.76 24.82
N ALA A 240 31.51 -5.35 24.66
CA ALA A 240 31.91 -4.27 23.76
C ALA A 240 32.93 -4.78 22.75
N GLY A 241 32.89 -4.22 21.53
CA GLY A 241 33.64 -4.76 20.38
C GLY A 241 32.83 -5.74 19.53
N LEU A 242 31.53 -5.91 19.80
CA LEU A 242 30.58 -6.70 19.02
C LEU A 242 29.24 -5.98 18.87
N PRO A 243 28.49 -6.24 17.78
CA PRO A 243 28.93 -6.98 16.58
C PRO A 243 29.93 -6.17 15.74
N ALA A 244 30.03 -4.87 15.98
CA ALA A 244 31.02 -3.99 15.36
C ALA A 244 32.26 -3.87 16.24
N ALA A 245 33.43 -4.09 15.65
CA ALA A 245 34.71 -3.87 16.32
C ALA A 245 34.88 -2.38 16.67
N ARG A 246 35.50 -2.12 17.82
CA ARG A 246 35.83 -0.77 18.29
C ARG A 246 37.11 -0.84 19.11
N SER A 247 37.96 0.18 19.05
CA SER A 247 39.27 0.17 19.74
C SER A 247 39.17 0.49 21.23
N ASP A 248 38.13 1.20 21.64
CA ASP A 248 37.87 1.65 23.02
C ASP A 248 36.95 0.68 23.78
N HIS A 249 36.85 -0.59 23.36
CA HIS A 249 35.90 -1.55 23.91
C HIS A 249 36.06 -1.75 25.43
N ALA A 250 37.31 -1.77 25.94
CA ALA A 250 37.60 -1.92 27.35
C ALA A 250 37.19 -0.68 28.17
N GLU A 251 37.49 0.50 27.63
CA GLU A 251 37.16 1.80 28.25
C GLU A 251 35.65 2.03 28.29
N ALA A 252 34.96 1.73 27.19
CA ALA A 252 33.50 1.80 27.11
C ALA A 252 32.83 0.92 28.18
N LEU A 253 33.30 -0.33 28.36
CA LEU A 253 32.77 -1.21 29.39
C LEU A 253 33.16 -0.81 30.82
N ALA A 254 34.33 -0.20 31.02
CA ALA A 254 34.72 0.34 32.32
C ALA A 254 33.79 1.48 32.75
N HIS A 255 33.51 2.44 31.86
CA HIS A 255 32.56 3.52 32.13
C HIS A 255 31.13 3.01 32.31
N TYR A 256 30.70 2.08 31.44
CA TYR A 256 29.43 1.37 31.59
C TYR A 256 29.30 0.76 32.99
N ALA A 257 30.32 0.05 33.48
CA ALA A 257 30.30 -0.62 34.78
C ALA A 257 30.19 0.37 35.94
N LEU A 258 30.95 1.47 35.87
CA LEU A 258 30.93 2.55 36.86
C LEU A 258 29.53 3.20 36.93
N GLU A 259 28.91 3.49 35.78
CA GLU A 259 27.56 4.05 35.74
C GLU A 259 26.50 3.05 36.17
N LEU A 260 26.61 1.77 35.77
CA LEU A 260 25.67 0.73 36.16
C LEU A 260 25.66 0.56 37.69
N ARG A 261 26.84 0.48 38.31
CA ARG A 261 26.98 0.42 39.77
C ARG A 261 26.36 1.64 40.45
N LYS A 262 26.54 2.85 39.90
CA LYS A 262 25.93 4.08 40.45
C LYS A 262 24.41 4.08 40.30
N ALA A 263 23.90 3.68 39.14
CA ALA A 263 22.47 3.66 38.85
C ALA A 263 21.73 2.72 39.81
N VAL A 264 22.23 1.50 39.99
CA VAL A 264 21.54 0.51 40.82
C VAL A 264 21.53 0.83 42.31
N LYS A 265 22.54 1.56 42.82
CA LYS A 265 22.64 1.98 44.22
C LYS A 265 21.48 2.85 44.69
N LEU A 266 20.77 3.50 43.76
CA LEU A 266 19.61 4.31 44.07
C LEU A 266 18.45 3.48 44.61
N GLU A 267 18.44 2.17 44.35
CA GLU A 267 17.33 1.31 44.70
C GLU A 267 17.66 0.30 45.81
N ARG A 268 16.61 -0.14 46.52
CA ARG A 268 16.72 -1.05 47.65
C ARG A 268 15.99 -2.36 47.38
N PHE A 269 16.61 -3.46 47.80
CA PHE A 269 16.03 -4.80 47.72
C PHE A 269 16.08 -5.46 49.09
N ALA A 270 14.93 -5.92 49.60
CA ALA A 270 14.78 -6.39 50.99
C ALA A 270 15.33 -5.38 52.04
N GLY A 271 15.04 -4.08 51.86
CA GLY A 271 15.44 -3.01 52.78
C GLY A 271 16.91 -2.56 52.70
N GLN A 272 17.77 -3.29 51.98
CA GLN A 272 19.19 -2.97 51.80
C GLN A 272 19.47 -2.34 50.44
N PRO A 273 20.45 -1.43 50.30
CA PRO A 273 20.90 -0.94 49.00
C PRO A 273 21.23 -2.08 48.04
N LEU A 274 20.86 -1.94 46.78
CA LEU A 274 21.26 -2.87 45.73
C LEU A 274 22.77 -2.70 45.48
N ARG A 275 23.49 -3.81 45.47
CA ARG A 275 24.94 -3.87 45.26
C ARG A 275 25.22 -4.92 44.20
N LEU A 276 26.22 -4.67 43.37
CA LEU A 276 26.63 -5.58 42.32
C LEU A 276 28.02 -6.13 42.59
N ARG A 277 28.30 -7.29 42.03
CA ARG A 277 29.65 -7.77 41.73
C ARG A 277 29.85 -7.69 40.24
N ILE A 278 30.86 -6.96 39.79
CA ILE A 278 31.13 -6.79 38.36
C ILE A 278 32.53 -7.30 38.04
N GLY A 279 32.64 -8.10 36.98
CA GLY A 279 33.91 -8.59 36.47
C GLY A 279 34.04 -8.30 34.97
N ILE A 280 35.20 -7.80 34.56
CA ILE A 280 35.51 -7.50 33.16
C ILE A 280 36.80 -8.21 32.75
N HIS A 281 36.76 -8.85 31.59
CA HIS A 281 37.95 -9.42 30.95
C HIS A 281 37.97 -9.11 29.46
N SER A 282 39.13 -9.14 28.85
CA SER A 282 39.32 -8.79 27.44
C SER A 282 40.22 -9.80 26.76
N GLY A 283 39.83 -10.21 25.56
CA GLY A 283 40.48 -11.28 24.82
C GLY A 283 39.63 -11.79 23.66
N PRO A 284 40.09 -12.86 22.97
CA PRO A 284 39.41 -13.39 21.81
C PRO A 284 38.14 -14.18 22.18
N ILE A 285 37.13 -14.14 21.32
CA ILE A 285 35.90 -14.93 21.45
C ILE A 285 35.47 -15.52 20.11
N VAL A 286 34.55 -16.47 20.19
CA VAL A 286 33.71 -16.90 19.07
C VAL A 286 32.29 -16.41 19.35
N ALA A 287 31.70 -15.69 18.40
CA ALA A 287 30.31 -15.26 18.46
C ALA A 287 29.49 -15.97 17.39
N GLY A 288 28.21 -16.22 17.63
CA GLY A 288 27.40 -16.91 16.64
C GLY A 288 25.94 -17.04 17.02
N VAL A 289 25.12 -17.39 16.03
CA VAL A 289 23.70 -17.66 16.24
C VAL A 289 23.46 -19.16 16.35
N ILE A 290 22.85 -19.58 17.45
CA ILE A 290 22.43 -20.97 17.66
C ILE A 290 20.91 -21.10 17.67
N GLY A 291 20.44 -22.31 17.33
CA GLY A 291 19.03 -22.68 17.38
C GLY A 291 18.32 -22.57 16.03
N LYS A 292 17.35 -23.47 15.79
CA LYS A 292 16.53 -23.51 14.55
C LYS A 292 15.16 -22.84 14.69
N LYS A 293 14.66 -22.73 15.92
CA LYS A 293 13.33 -22.16 16.24
C LYS A 293 13.39 -21.00 17.23
N ARG A 294 14.43 -20.97 18.06
CA ARG A 294 14.72 -19.91 19.03
C ARG A 294 16.16 -19.51 18.78
N PHE A 295 16.34 -18.53 17.90
CA PHE A 295 17.65 -17.99 17.60
C PHE A 295 18.18 -17.27 18.84
N ALA A 296 19.43 -17.54 19.20
CA ALA A 296 20.15 -16.81 20.24
C ALA A 296 21.54 -16.48 19.71
N TYR A 297 21.87 -15.19 19.70
CA TYR A 297 23.24 -14.74 19.49
C TYR A 297 23.99 -14.83 20.82
N ASP A 298 25.10 -15.56 20.83
CA ASP A 298 25.82 -15.86 22.06
C ASP A 298 27.33 -15.91 21.81
N LEU A 299 28.10 -15.86 22.90
CA LEU A 299 29.56 -15.84 22.88
C LEU A 299 30.14 -17.06 23.59
N TRP A 300 31.21 -17.60 23.02
CA TRP A 300 31.97 -18.72 23.56
C TRP A 300 33.47 -18.41 23.57
N GLY A 301 34.17 -19.04 24.51
CA GLY A 301 35.63 -18.94 24.63
C GLY A 301 36.09 -18.83 26.07
N GLU A 302 37.41 -18.96 26.26
CA GLU A 302 38.05 -18.79 27.57
C GLU A 302 37.80 -17.39 28.14
N THR A 303 37.77 -16.36 27.28
CA THR A 303 37.51 -14.97 27.66
C THR A 303 36.20 -14.81 28.43
N VAL A 304 35.12 -15.46 27.94
CA VAL A 304 33.79 -15.41 28.59
C VAL A 304 33.84 -16.09 29.97
N ASN A 305 34.48 -17.25 30.05
CA ASN A 305 34.62 -18.01 31.29
C ASN A 305 35.45 -17.27 32.34
N LEU A 306 36.54 -16.62 31.92
CA LEU A 306 37.40 -15.85 32.82
C LEU A 306 36.70 -14.58 33.31
N ALA A 307 35.95 -13.87 32.46
CA ALA A 307 35.14 -12.73 32.87
C ALA A 307 34.15 -13.10 34.00
N ALA A 308 33.44 -14.23 33.84
CA ALA A 308 32.52 -14.74 34.85
C ALA A 308 33.23 -15.11 36.17
N ARG A 309 34.42 -15.72 36.10
CA ARG A 309 35.24 -16.05 37.29
C ARG A 309 35.73 -14.81 38.02
N ILE A 310 36.15 -13.79 37.28
CA ILE A 310 36.56 -12.49 37.85
C ILE A 310 35.38 -11.85 38.57
N GLN A 311 34.19 -11.84 37.96
CA GLN A 311 32.96 -11.34 38.60
C GLN A 311 32.66 -12.10 39.89
N THR A 312 32.70 -13.43 39.86
CA THR A 312 32.40 -14.27 41.03
C THR A 312 33.37 -14.00 42.18
N SER A 313 34.64 -13.69 41.86
CA SER A 313 35.66 -13.38 42.86
C SER A 313 35.47 -12.01 43.51
N ALA A 314 34.75 -11.08 42.86
CA ALA A 314 34.60 -9.70 43.30
C ALA A 314 33.86 -9.58 44.64
N GLU A 315 34.28 -8.62 45.46
CA GLU A 315 33.58 -8.24 46.68
C GLU A 315 32.27 -7.49 46.35
N PRO A 316 31.30 -7.45 47.27
CA PRO A 316 30.12 -6.64 47.09
C PRO A 316 30.45 -5.18 46.78
N ASP A 317 29.84 -4.62 45.73
CA ASP A 317 30.04 -3.26 45.24
C ASP A 317 31.40 -3.00 44.54
N GLU A 318 32.16 -4.08 44.28
CA GLU A 318 33.44 -4.03 43.59
C GLU A 318 33.28 -4.27 42.09
N ILE A 319 34.08 -3.55 41.31
CA ILE A 319 34.28 -3.82 39.89
C ILE A 319 35.73 -4.29 39.72
N ARG A 320 35.90 -5.57 39.37
CA ARG A 320 37.20 -6.18 39.09
C ARG A 320 37.44 -6.31 37.61
N ILE A 321 38.67 -6.05 37.21
CA ILE A 321 39.12 -6.22 35.82
C ILE A 321 40.38 -7.10 35.78
N SER A 322 40.52 -7.86 34.71
CA SER A 322 41.76 -8.60 34.44
C SER A 322 42.92 -7.67 34.09
N ASP A 323 44.15 -8.16 34.22
CA ASP A 323 45.34 -7.47 33.72
C ASP A 323 45.29 -7.17 32.21
N ALA A 324 44.69 -8.06 31.41
CA ALA A 324 44.48 -7.84 29.98
C ALA A 324 43.58 -6.62 29.71
N THR A 325 42.48 -6.48 30.46
CA THR A 325 41.59 -5.32 30.36
C THR A 325 42.28 -4.04 30.82
N HIS A 326 43.01 -4.10 31.93
CA HIS A 326 43.73 -2.93 32.47
C HIS A 326 44.71 -2.33 31.46
N LYS A 327 45.45 -3.16 30.72
CA LYS A 327 46.38 -2.71 29.66
C LYS A 327 45.71 -1.97 28.51
N LEU A 328 44.40 -2.14 28.33
CA LEU A 328 43.61 -1.50 27.29
C LEU A 328 42.90 -0.22 27.76
N LEU A 329 42.99 0.10 29.05
CA LEU A 329 42.40 1.32 29.59
C LEU A 329 43.32 2.52 29.35
N GLY A 330 42.70 3.68 29.09
CA GLY A 330 43.40 4.95 29.02
C GLY A 330 43.96 5.40 30.39
N PRO A 331 44.88 6.38 30.39
CA PRO A 331 45.53 6.87 31.61
C PRO A 331 44.56 7.54 32.61
N ASP A 332 43.37 7.92 32.15
CA ASP A 332 42.37 8.63 32.95
C ASP A 332 41.64 7.71 33.96
N LEU A 333 41.69 6.39 33.76
CA LEU A 333 41.11 5.39 34.66
C LEU A 333 42.17 4.82 35.60
N THR A 334 42.31 5.43 36.77
CA THR A 334 43.19 4.91 37.83
C THR A 334 42.62 3.62 38.43
N CYS A 335 43.38 2.53 38.35
CA CYS A 335 42.98 1.22 38.86
C CYS A 335 43.89 0.77 40.01
N ASP A 336 43.31 0.23 41.07
CA ASP A 336 44.07 -0.28 42.21
C ASP A 336 44.48 -1.73 41.96
N PRO A 337 45.76 -2.11 42.09
CA PRO A 337 46.19 -3.50 41.95
C PRO A 337 45.65 -4.35 43.10
N LEU A 338 45.17 -5.55 42.77
CA LEU A 338 44.78 -6.57 43.75
C LEU A 338 45.88 -7.63 43.87
N ALA A 339 45.91 -8.35 44.99
CA ALA A 339 46.79 -9.51 45.13
C ALA A 339 46.41 -10.60 44.11
N GLU A 340 47.41 -11.28 43.55
CA GLU A 340 47.16 -12.45 42.69
C GLU A 340 46.26 -13.45 43.40
N THR A 341 45.16 -13.81 42.74
CA THR A 341 44.18 -14.74 43.29
C THR A 341 44.12 -15.97 42.39
N GLU A 342 44.05 -17.15 43.02
CA GLU A 342 43.86 -18.39 42.29
C GLU A 342 42.40 -18.55 41.89
N LEU A 343 42.14 -18.48 40.57
CA LEU A 343 40.82 -18.71 40.01
C LEU A 343 40.71 -20.17 39.54
N ARG A 344 39.67 -20.86 40.00
CA ARG A 344 39.44 -22.29 39.70
C ARG A 344 39.50 -22.55 38.20
N GLY A 345 40.47 -23.35 37.77
CA GLY A 345 40.64 -23.76 36.37
C GLY A 345 41.23 -22.69 35.44
N THR A 346 41.77 -21.58 35.97
CA THR A 346 42.61 -20.61 35.23
C THR A 346 44.02 -20.54 35.82
N GLY A 347 44.17 -20.76 37.13
CA GLY A 347 45.43 -20.57 37.85
C GLY A 347 45.48 -19.21 38.54
N ARG A 348 46.68 -18.70 38.83
CA ARG A 348 46.86 -17.38 39.44
C ARG A 348 46.63 -16.28 38.41
N VAL A 349 45.78 -15.33 38.76
CA VAL A 349 45.42 -14.21 37.87
C VAL A 349 45.65 -12.90 38.61
N GLN A 350 46.40 -12.00 37.97
CA GLN A 350 46.53 -10.62 38.39
C GLN A 350 45.26 -9.86 38.00
N MET A 351 44.68 -9.15 38.97
CA MET A 351 43.45 -8.39 38.81
C MET A 351 43.63 -6.97 39.34
N TRP A 352 42.75 -6.08 38.89
CA TRP A 352 42.71 -4.68 39.26
C TRP A 352 41.29 -4.30 39.66
N ARG A 353 41.17 -3.28 40.50
CA ARG A 353 39.89 -2.71 40.94
C ARG A 353 39.69 -1.35 40.28
N LEU A 354 38.53 -1.14 39.66
CA LEU A 354 38.11 0.18 39.18
C LEU A 354 37.71 1.10 40.35
N PRO A 355 37.83 2.43 40.19
CA PRO A 355 37.56 3.38 41.27
C PRO A 355 36.10 3.30 41.75
N ALA A 356 35.87 3.72 43.00
CA ALA A 356 34.57 3.67 43.68
C ALA A 356 33.53 4.69 43.18
#